data_AF-A0A9J6R7K9-F1
#
_entry.id   AF-A0A9J6R7K9-F1
#
_cell.length_a   1.000
_cell.length_b   1.000
_cell.length_c   1.000
_cell.angle_alpha   90.00
_cell.angle_beta   90.00
_cell.angle_gamma   90.00
#
_symmetry.space_group_name_H-M   'P 1'
#
loop_
_entity.id
_entity.type
_entity.pdbx_description
1 polymer ?
#
loop_
_entity_poly.entity_id
_entity_poly.type
_entity_poly.pdbx_seq_one_letter_code
_entity_poly.pdbx_strand_id
1 'polypeptide(L)' 'MKKIYWNYSFLIIGIILLIVTNELKPDGILGFIMILSSLLFFALAFLWGNNPGKVMIEFFKSLL' A
#
# COMPACT_ATOMS: atom_id res chain seq x y z
N MET A 1 -17.03 -0.66 -13.45
CA MET A 1 -16.25 -0.02 -12.38
C MET A 1 -15.83 -1.05 -11.30
N LYS A 2 -15.08 -2.12 -11.65
CA LYS A 2 -14.69 -3.20 -10.70
C LYS A 2 -13.18 -3.32 -10.43
N LYS A 3 -12.34 -2.50 -11.08
CA LYS A 3 -10.87 -2.65 -10.98
C LYS A 3 -10.22 -1.92 -9.80
N ILE A 4 -10.87 -0.91 -9.20
CA ILE A 4 -10.24 -0.05 -8.20
C ILE A 4 -10.20 -0.70 -6.81
N TYR A 5 -11.14 -1.60 -6.51
CA TYR A 5 -11.20 -2.29 -5.20
C TYR A 5 -9.93 -3.07 -4.85
N TRP A 6 -9.27 -3.68 -5.83
CA TRP A 6 -8.01 -4.40 -5.59
C TRP A 6 -6.87 -3.47 -5.21
N ASN A 7 -6.82 -2.26 -5.80
CA ASN A 7 -5.80 -1.26 -5.50
C ASN A 7 -5.93 -0.78 -4.05
N TYR A 8 -7.15 -0.63 -3.53
CA TYR A 8 -7.37 -0.29 -2.12
C TYR A 8 -6.88 -1.38 -1.16
N SER A 9 -7.17 -2.65 -1.46
CA SER A 9 -6.67 -3.77 -0.64
C SER A 9 -5.14 -3.76 -0.56
N PHE A 10 -4.45 -3.53 -1.68
CA PHE A 10 -2.99 -3.43 -1.70
C PHE A 10 -2.48 -2.21 -0.92
N LEU A 11 -3.16 -1.06 -1.03
CA LEU A 11 -2.79 0.15 -0.30
C LEU A 11 -2.93 -0.04 1.22
N ILE A 12 -4.03 -0.65 1.67
CA ILE A 12 -4.26 -0.97 3.08
C ILE A 12 -3.21 -1.94 3.60
N ILE A 13 -2.91 -3.01 2.86
CA ILE A 13 -1.87 -3.98 3.24
C ILE A 13 -0.50 -3.30 3.35
N GLY A 14 -0.15 -2.43 2.39
CA GLY A 14 1.09 -1.66 2.42
C GLY A 14 1.21 -0.79 3.66
N ILE A 15 0.14 -0.08 4.03
CA ILE A 15 0.10 0.76 5.25
C ILE A 15 0.25 -0.09 6.51
N ILE A 16 -0.46 -1.22 6.63
CA ILE A 16 -0.37 -2.11 7.79
C ILE A 16 1.06 -2.64 7.94
N LEU A 17 1.69 -3.08 6.85
CA LEU A 17 3.07 -3.56 6.87
C LEU A 17 4.04 -2.48 7.37
N LEU A 18 3.83 -1.24 6.95
CA LEU A 18 4.68 -0.12 7.34
C LEU A 18 4.51 0.25 8.82
N ILE A 19 3.27 0.23 9.34
CA ILE A 19 2.98 0.39 10.77
C ILE A 19 3.64 -0.73 11.58
N VAL A 20 3.44 -1.99 11.18
CA VAL A 20 4.01 -3.13 11.89
C VAL A 20 5.55 -3.07 11.88
N THR A 21 6.16 -2.66 10.77
CA THR A 21 7.62 -2.48 10.69
C THR A 21 8.09 -1.39 11.65
N ASN A 22 7.35 -0.27 11.73
CA ASN A 22 7.69 0.84 12.62
C ASN A 22 7.56 0.48 14.12
N GLU A 23 6.54 -0.30 14.47
CA GLU A 23 6.27 -0.73 15.87
C GLU A 23 7.21 -1.85 16.32
N LEU A 24 7.37 -2.89 15.51
CA LEU A 24 8.19 -4.05 15.88
C LEU A 24 9.69 -3.80 15.74
N LYS A 25 10.09 -2.76 14.98
CA LYS A 25 11.48 -2.42 14.64
C LYS A 25 12.33 -3.66 14.35
N PRO A 26 11.90 -4.53 13.42
CA PRO A 26 12.65 -5.73 13.11
C PRO A 26 14.00 -5.34 12.49
N ASP A 27 15.09 -5.73 13.14
CA ASP A 27 16.44 -5.42 12.66
C ASP A 27 16.93 -6.37 11.56
N GLY A 28 17.88 -5.88 10.76
CA GLY A 28 18.57 -6.66 9.74
C GLY A 28 17.70 -7.04 8.54
N ILE A 29 17.86 -8.28 8.07
CA ILE A 29 17.25 -8.77 6.81
C ILE A 29 15.72 -8.76 6.89
N LEU A 30 15.14 -9.05 8.05
CA LEU A 30 13.69 -9.08 8.24
C LEU A 30 13.07 -7.68 8.06
N GLY A 31 13.66 -6.64 8.66
CA GLY A 31 13.20 -5.27 8.48
C GLY A 31 13.32 -4.82 7.02
N PHE A 32 14.42 -5.17 6.37
CA PHE A 32 14.59 -4.88 4.94
C PHE A 32 13.50 -5.53 4.08
N ILE A 33 13.19 -6.81 4.30
CA ILE A 33 12.14 -7.53 3.56
C ILE A 33 10.77 -6.90 3.80
N MET A 34 10.46 -6.49 5.03
CA MET A 34 9.17 -5.86 5.35
C MET A 34 9.00 -4.50 4.69
N ILE A 35 10.04 -3.65 4.72
CA ILE A 35 10.03 -2.35 4.02
C ILE A 35 9.87 -2.56 2.51
N LEU A 36 10.67 -3.47 1.93
CA LEU A 36 10.61 -3.78 0.50
C LEU A 36 9.22 -4.27 0.09
N SER A 37 8.62 -5.15 0.89
CA SER A 37 7.26 -5.67 0.67
C SER A 37 6.23 -4.54 0.73
N SER A 38 6.34 -3.60 1.68
CA SER A 38 5.44 -2.44 1.77
C SER A 38 5.51 -1.56 0.52
N LEU A 39 6.71 -1.27 0.02
CA LEU A 39 6.92 -0.48 -1.20
C LEU A 39 6.32 -1.19 -2.42
N LEU A 40 6.45 -2.51 -2.49
CA LEU A 40 5.90 -3.31 -3.58
C LEU A 40 4.37 -3.29 -3.57
N PHE A 41 3.74 -3.36 -2.40
CA PHE A 41 2.29 -3.19 -2.26
C PHE A 41 1.81 -1.79 -2.65
N PHE A 42 2.55 -0.74 -2.30
CA PHE A 42 2.25 0.61 -2.78
C PHE A 42 2.39 0.72 -4.30
N ALA A 43 3.46 0.17 -4.88
CA ALA A 43 3.67 0.16 -6.32
C ALA A 43 2.53 -0.58 -7.04
N LEU A 44 2.07 -1.72 -6.52
CA LEU A 44 0.92 -2.45 -7.05
C LEU A 44 -0.37 -1.65 -6.92
N ALA A 45 -0.60 -0.98 -5.79
CA ALA A 45 -1.77 -0.14 -5.59
C ALA A 45 -1.84 1.04 -6.58
N PHE A 46 -0.69 1.64 -6.90
CA PHE A 46 -0.59 2.85 -7.72
C PHE A 46 -0.40 2.59 -9.22
N LEU A 47 0.26 1.50 -9.60
CA LEU A 47 0.63 1.22 -11.00
C LEU A 47 -0.23 0.12 -11.65
N TRP A 48 -0.94 -0.69 -10.85
CA TRP A 48 -1.80 -1.73 -11.43
C TRP A 48 -3.10 -1.14 -11.96
N GLY A 49 -3.14 -0.93 -13.29
CA GLY A 49 -4.36 -0.76 -14.06
C GLY A 49 -5.09 0.58 -13.91
N ASN A 50 -4.57 1.54 -13.14
CA ASN A 50 -5.15 2.87 -12.97
C ASN A 50 -4.07 3.95 -12.85
N ASN A 51 -4.45 5.18 -13.19
CA ASN A 51 -3.57 6.35 -13.01
C ASN A 51 -3.48 6.64 -11.50
N PRO A 52 -2.27 6.69 -10.89
CA PRO A 52 -2.11 6.80 -9.43
C PRO A 52 -2.86 7.98 -8.80
N GLY A 53 -2.95 9.10 -9.52
CA GLY A 53 -3.73 10.26 -9.08
C GLY A 53 -5.23 9.96 -8.93
N LYS A 54 -5.81 9.11 -9.78
CA LYS A 54 -7.21 8.69 -9.66
C LYS A 54 -7.46 7.83 -8.43
N VAL A 55 -6.53 6.93 -8.10
CA VAL A 55 -6.61 6.06 -6.91
C VAL A 55 -6.55 6.90 -5.64
N MET A 56 -5.64 7.88 -5.57
CA MET A 56 -5.58 8.83 -4.44
C MET A 56 -6.89 9.64 -4.29
N ILE A 57 -7.39 10.24 -5.38
CA ILE A 57 -8.61 11.07 -5.33
C ILE A 57 -9.82 10.26 -4.89
N GLU A 58 -9.98 9.03 -5.40
CA GLU A 58 -11.09 8.19 -4.97
C GLU A 58 -10.92 7.66 -3.53
N PHE A 59 -9.69 7.41 -3.06
CA PHE A 59 -9.43 7.05 -1.66
C PHE A 59 -9.90 8.16 -0.71
N PHE A 60 -9.50 9.40 -0.98
CA PHE A 60 -9.90 10.55 -0.16
C PHE A 60 -11.41 10.80 -0.25
N LYS A 61 -12.04 10.57 -1.41
CA LYS A 61 -13.50 10.61 -1.54
C LYS A 61 -14.22 9.52 -0.75
N SER A 62 -13.62 8.33 -0.58
CA SER A 62 -14.26 7.26 0.20
C SER A 62 -14.12 7.47 1.71
N LEU A 63 -13.25 8.38 2.14
CA LEU A 63 -12.96 8.65 3.54
C LEU A 63 -13.79 9.81 4.12
N LEU A 64 -14.45 10.59 3.25
CA LEU A 64 -15.15 11.85 3.53
C LEU A 64 -16.66 11.66 3.32
#